data_AF-Q3LEJ6-F1
#
_entry.id   AF-Q3LEJ6-F1
#
_cell.length_a   1.000
_cell.length_b   1.000
_cell.length_c   1.000
_cell.angle_alpha   90.00
_cell.angle_beta   90.00
_cell.angle_gamma   90.00
#
_symmetry.space_group_name_H-M   'P 1'
#
loop_
_entity.id
_entity.type
_entity.pdbx_description
1 polymer ?
#
loop_
_entity_poly.entity_id
_entity_poly.type
_entity_poly.pdbx_seq_one_letter_code
_entity_poly.pdbx_strand_id
1 'polypeptide(L)'
;AGGISEMAVLPEDVRKQTDALDAVANTTKASTKGYAMGYAGLGALVLLAAYTQDLSFLAATSEPYPYFAGGVSDFSLSNPYVVVGLFVGGLLPYLFGSMGMMAVARAAGAIVEEVRRQFKEKPGIMQGTEKPDYGAAVDLLTKAAIKEMIIPMPCLPVLSPVVLYFHQSMAVADKYRGLLQQLGAMLLGVIITGLHVALSASGGAWDNA
;
A
#
# COMPACT_ATOMS: atom_id res chain seq x y z
N ALA A 1 0.30 23.89 11.86
CA ALA A 1 0.18 25.28 12.37
C ALA A 1 -1.26 25.62 12.70
N GLY A 2 -2.21 25.41 11.79
CA GLY A 2 -3.64 25.69 12.01
C GLY A 2 -4.26 25.05 13.26
N GLY A 3 -3.94 23.79 13.56
CA GLY A 3 -4.43 23.15 14.79
C GLY A 3 -3.92 23.82 16.08
N ILE A 4 -2.69 24.34 16.09
CA ILE A 4 -2.14 25.04 17.26
C ILE A 4 -2.78 26.43 17.41
N SER A 5 -3.03 27.14 16.30
CA SER A 5 -3.71 28.44 16.35
C SER A 5 -5.14 28.33 16.85
N GLU A 6 -5.85 27.25 16.48
CA GLU A 6 -7.21 26.97 16.98
C GLU A 6 -7.19 26.68 18.49
N MET A 7 -6.28 25.80 18.94
CA MET A 7 -6.16 25.44 20.36
C MET A 7 -5.68 26.59 21.25
N ALA A 8 -4.96 27.57 20.69
CA ALA A 8 -4.44 28.74 21.39
C ALA A 8 -5.35 29.98 21.32
N VAL A 9 -6.53 29.88 20.66
CA VAL A 9 -7.50 30.98 20.51
C VAL A 9 -6.87 32.24 19.89
N LEU A 10 -6.07 32.05 18.84
CA LEU A 10 -5.44 33.16 18.10
C LEU A 10 -6.45 33.89 17.19
N PRO A 11 -6.17 35.14 16.76
CA PRO A 11 -7.05 35.90 15.88
C PRO A 11 -7.34 35.21 14.55
N GLU A 12 -8.54 35.42 13.99
CA GLU A 12 -8.99 34.78 12.74
C GLU A 12 -8.08 35.03 11.52
N ASP A 13 -7.35 36.15 11.48
CA ASP A 13 -6.37 36.44 10.42
C ASP A 13 -5.29 35.35 10.37
N VAL A 14 -4.75 34.97 11.53
CA VAL A 14 -3.75 33.90 11.63
C VAL A 14 -4.33 32.58 11.12
N ARG A 15 -5.61 32.28 11.42
CA ARG A 15 -6.28 31.07 10.94
C ARG A 15 -6.42 31.06 9.43
N LYS A 16 -6.90 32.16 8.83
CA LYS A 16 -7.01 32.32 7.37
C LYS A 16 -5.68 32.12 6.66
N GLN A 17 -4.59 32.67 7.21
CA GLN A 17 -3.25 32.45 6.66
C GLN A 17 -2.80 30.99 6.80
N THR A 18 -3.04 30.35 7.94
CA THR A 18 -2.67 28.94 8.14
C THR A 18 -3.50 27.97 7.31
N ASP A 19 -4.77 28.27 7.04
CA ASP A 19 -5.65 27.44 6.21
C ASP A 19 -5.26 27.54 4.74
N ALA A 20 -4.90 28.75 4.28
CA ALA A 20 -4.34 28.93 2.94
C ALA A 20 -3.03 28.14 2.78
N LEU A 21 -2.17 28.13 3.80
CA LEU A 21 -0.95 27.32 3.79
C LEU A 21 -1.23 25.81 3.81
N ASP A 22 -2.24 25.35 4.54
CA ASP A 22 -2.62 23.93 4.60
C ASP A 22 -3.15 23.43 3.24
N ALA A 23 -3.99 24.22 2.57
CA ALA A 23 -4.48 23.90 1.22
C ALA A 23 -3.35 23.79 0.18
N VAL A 24 -2.36 24.71 0.25
CA VAL A 24 -1.16 24.63 -0.59
C VAL A 24 -0.35 23.37 -0.25
N ALA A 25 -0.16 23.07 1.05
CA ALA A 25 0.56 21.89 1.50
C ALA A 25 -0.11 20.59 1.05
N ASN A 26 -1.44 20.50 1.06
CA ASN A 26 -2.20 19.37 0.55
C ASN A 26 -1.96 19.15 -0.95
N THR A 27 -1.91 20.24 -1.72
CA THR A 27 -1.58 20.20 -3.14
C THR A 27 -0.13 19.75 -3.39
N THR A 28 0.82 20.24 -2.59
CA THR A 28 2.22 19.78 -2.65
C THR A 28 2.34 18.29 -2.30
N LYS A 29 1.65 17.84 -1.23
CA LYS A 29 1.62 16.45 -0.79
C LYS A 29 1.06 15.52 -1.87
N ALA A 30 -0.01 15.94 -2.56
CA ALA A 30 -0.55 15.19 -3.68
C ALA A 30 0.46 15.08 -4.84
N SER A 31 1.12 16.18 -5.18
CA SER A 31 2.15 16.21 -6.22
C SER A 31 3.34 15.30 -5.88
N THR A 32 3.88 15.39 -4.66
CA THR A 32 4.99 14.55 -4.21
C THR A 32 4.63 13.06 -4.19
N LYS A 33 3.39 12.70 -3.81
CA LYS A 33 2.91 11.31 -3.92
C LYS A 33 2.92 10.82 -5.36
N GLY A 34 2.42 11.63 -6.30
CA GLY A 34 2.43 11.31 -7.73
C GLY A 34 3.85 11.09 -8.26
N TYR A 35 4.80 11.96 -7.91
CA TYR A 35 6.21 11.80 -8.27
C TYR A 35 6.82 10.52 -7.70
N ALA A 36 6.60 10.24 -6.40
CA ALA A 36 7.11 9.03 -5.76
C ALA A 36 6.54 7.75 -6.40
N MET A 37 5.24 7.74 -6.73
CA MET A 37 4.58 6.62 -7.39
C MET A 37 5.08 6.43 -8.83
N GLY A 38 5.29 7.52 -9.58
CA GLY A 38 5.87 7.47 -10.92
C GLY A 38 7.30 6.93 -10.91
N TYR A 39 8.14 7.40 -9.97
CA TYR A 39 9.49 6.88 -9.78
C TYR A 39 9.50 5.39 -9.39
N ALA A 40 8.62 4.98 -8.47
CA ALA A 40 8.47 3.59 -8.08
C ALA A 40 8.02 2.71 -9.26
N GLY A 41 7.11 3.20 -10.10
CA GLY A 41 6.68 2.51 -11.32
C GLY A 41 7.83 2.29 -12.32
N LEU A 42 8.63 3.32 -12.57
CA LEU A 42 9.83 3.22 -13.41
C LEU A 42 10.85 2.25 -12.81
N GLY A 43 11.11 2.34 -11.50
CA GLY A 43 12.00 1.42 -10.80
C GLY A 43 11.53 -0.04 -10.90
N ALA A 44 10.23 -0.29 -10.77
CA ALA A 44 9.67 -1.63 -10.89
C ALA A 44 9.80 -2.19 -12.32
N LEU A 45 9.63 -1.36 -13.36
CA LEU A 45 9.87 -1.75 -14.75
C LEU A 45 11.35 -2.08 -15.01
N VAL A 46 12.28 -1.30 -14.45
CA VAL A 46 13.72 -1.58 -14.54
C VAL A 46 14.08 -2.89 -13.84
N LEU A 47 13.54 -3.13 -12.64
CA LEU A 47 13.74 -4.38 -11.92
C LEU A 47 13.14 -5.58 -12.66
N LEU A 48 11.99 -5.41 -13.30
CA LEU A 48 11.41 -6.43 -14.18
C LEU A 48 12.30 -6.71 -15.38
N ALA A 49 12.82 -5.68 -16.04
CA ALA A 49 13.75 -5.84 -17.16
C ALA A 49 15.01 -6.59 -16.72
N ALA A 50 15.60 -6.20 -15.58
CA ALA A 50 16.72 -6.91 -14.96
C ALA A 50 16.37 -8.37 -14.66
N TYR A 51 15.19 -8.65 -14.09
CA TYR A 51 14.71 -10.02 -13.85
C TYR A 51 14.64 -10.85 -15.13
N THR A 52 14.07 -10.31 -16.21
CA THR A 52 14.00 -11.04 -17.50
C THR A 52 15.38 -11.29 -18.12
N GLN A 53 16.30 -10.34 -17.95
CA GLN A 53 17.67 -10.45 -18.43
C GLN A 53 18.48 -11.48 -17.63
N ASP A 54 18.38 -11.46 -16.30
CA ASP A 54 19.02 -12.42 -15.40
C ASP A 54 18.52 -13.84 -15.67
N LEU A 55 17.21 -14.02 -15.89
CA LEU A 55 16.66 -15.31 -16.28
C LEU A 55 17.23 -15.82 -17.61
N SER A 56 17.43 -14.92 -18.58
CA SER A 56 18.01 -15.26 -19.88
C SER A 56 19.49 -15.64 -19.75
N PHE A 57 20.25 -14.93 -18.91
CA PHE A 57 21.66 -15.21 -18.62
C PHE A 57 21.86 -16.53 -17.88
N LEU A 58 21.04 -16.79 -16.85
CA LEU A 58 21.07 -18.04 -16.08
C LEU A 58 20.64 -19.25 -16.92
N ALA A 59 19.70 -19.06 -17.85
CA ALA A 59 19.32 -20.11 -18.78
C ALA A 59 20.43 -20.45 -19.79
N ALA A 60 21.22 -19.45 -20.22
CA ALA A 60 22.39 -19.65 -21.08
C ALA A 60 23.58 -20.30 -20.35
N THR A 61 23.70 -20.06 -19.03
CA THR A 61 24.78 -20.60 -18.18
C THR A 61 24.26 -21.78 -17.34
N SER A 62 23.76 -22.81 -18.01
CA SER A 62 22.98 -23.89 -17.39
C SER A 62 23.82 -25.01 -16.73
N GLU A 63 25.14 -25.04 -16.89
CA GLU A 63 26.01 -26.05 -16.27
C GLU A 63 26.01 -26.03 -14.73
N PRO A 64 26.20 -24.88 -14.05
CA PRO A 64 26.12 -24.82 -12.58
C PRO A 64 24.69 -24.75 -12.02
N TYR A 65 23.68 -24.42 -12.84
CA TYR A 65 22.29 -24.27 -12.41
C TYR A 65 21.29 -24.99 -13.33
N PRO A 66 21.17 -26.33 -13.20
CA PRO A 66 20.23 -27.13 -14.02
C PRO A 66 18.76 -26.71 -13.85
N TYR A 67 18.43 -25.98 -12.77
CA TYR A 67 17.11 -25.40 -12.51
C TYR A 67 16.64 -24.41 -13.60
N PHE A 68 17.57 -23.69 -14.25
CA PHE A 68 17.25 -22.68 -15.27
C PHE A 68 17.44 -23.19 -16.71
N ALA A 69 17.76 -24.47 -16.89
CA ALA A 69 18.14 -25.02 -18.19
C ALA A 69 16.98 -25.00 -19.22
N GLY A 70 17.23 -24.30 -20.33
CA GLY A 70 16.47 -24.37 -21.59
C GLY A 70 15.44 -23.28 -21.84
N GLY A 71 15.74 -22.05 -21.39
CA GLY A 71 15.13 -20.82 -21.91
C GLY A 71 13.78 -20.49 -21.26
N VAL A 72 13.76 -19.43 -20.47
CA VAL A 72 12.56 -18.94 -19.75
C VAL A 72 12.04 -17.63 -20.38
N SER A 73 12.48 -17.30 -21.59
CA SER A 73 12.26 -15.97 -22.19
C SER A 73 10.87 -15.76 -22.79
N ASP A 74 10.00 -16.77 -22.84
CA ASP A 74 8.67 -16.61 -23.42
C ASP A 74 7.62 -16.19 -22.37
N PHE A 75 7.33 -14.89 -22.32
CA PHE A 75 6.21 -14.30 -21.57
C PHE A 75 4.93 -14.18 -22.43
N SER A 76 4.78 -15.03 -23.45
CA SER A 76 3.58 -15.03 -24.29
C SER A 76 2.31 -15.21 -23.46
N LEU A 77 1.32 -14.35 -23.74
CA LEU A 77 -0.03 -14.44 -23.15
C LEU A 77 -0.78 -15.71 -23.56
N SER A 78 -0.28 -16.43 -24.58
CA SER A 78 -0.79 -17.76 -24.94
C SER A 78 -0.45 -18.82 -23.89
N ASN A 79 0.48 -18.55 -22.98
CA ASN A 79 0.84 -19.46 -21.92
C ASN A 79 -0.10 -19.30 -20.70
N PRO A 80 -0.84 -20.35 -20.30
CA PRO A 80 -1.79 -20.27 -19.20
C PRO A 80 -1.12 -19.91 -17.85
N TYR A 81 0.15 -20.24 -17.65
CA TYR A 81 0.88 -19.86 -16.42
C TYR A 81 1.05 -18.35 -16.32
N VAL A 82 1.37 -17.67 -17.43
CA VAL A 82 1.52 -16.21 -17.47
C VAL A 82 0.19 -15.52 -17.15
N VAL A 83 -0.91 -16.01 -17.74
CA VAL A 83 -2.25 -15.46 -17.50
C VAL A 83 -2.65 -15.58 -16.02
N VAL A 84 -2.44 -16.75 -15.40
CA VAL A 84 -2.73 -16.95 -13.97
C VAL A 84 -1.88 -16.03 -13.10
N GLY A 85 -0.58 -15.91 -13.40
CA GLY A 85 0.32 -15.01 -12.68
C GLY A 85 -0.14 -13.55 -12.76
N LEU A 86 -0.55 -13.11 -13.95
CA LEU A 86 -1.05 -11.75 -14.18
C LEU A 86 -2.33 -11.46 -13.36
N PHE A 87 -3.28 -12.40 -13.33
CA PHE A 87 -4.50 -12.24 -12.53
C PHE A 87 -4.21 -12.22 -11.03
N VAL A 88 -3.39 -13.15 -10.53
CA VAL A 88 -3.01 -13.17 -9.11
C VAL A 88 -2.29 -11.88 -8.73
N GLY A 89 -1.33 -11.44 -9.55
CA GLY A 89 -0.61 -10.19 -9.35
C GLY A 89 -1.52 -8.96 -9.39
N GLY A 90 -2.47 -8.93 -10.32
CA GLY A 90 -3.42 -7.83 -10.47
C GLY A 90 -4.37 -7.65 -9.29
N LEU A 91 -4.68 -8.74 -8.58
CA LEU A 91 -5.55 -8.70 -7.39
C LEU A 91 -4.84 -8.18 -6.14
N LEU A 92 -3.51 -8.31 -6.06
CA LEU A 92 -2.73 -7.98 -4.86
C LEU A 92 -2.86 -6.51 -4.44
N PRO A 93 -2.78 -5.50 -5.33
CA PRO A 93 -2.94 -4.10 -4.93
C PRO A 93 -4.33 -3.78 -4.39
N TYR A 94 -5.39 -4.38 -4.95
CA TYR A 94 -6.75 -4.22 -4.47
C TYR A 94 -6.95 -4.89 -3.11
N LEU A 95 -6.41 -6.10 -2.93
CA LEU A 95 -6.46 -6.80 -1.65
C LEU A 95 -5.71 -5.99 -0.56
N PHE A 96 -4.52 -5.50 -0.88
CA PHE A 96 -3.75 -4.60 0.00
C PHE A 96 -4.53 -3.35 0.37
N GLY A 97 -5.12 -2.67 -0.62
CA GLY A 97 -5.95 -1.48 -0.40
C GLY A 97 -7.16 -1.76 0.48
N SER A 98 -7.87 -2.87 0.25
CA SER A 98 -9.05 -3.26 1.04
C SER A 98 -8.70 -3.53 2.51
N MET A 99 -7.61 -4.27 2.77
CA MET A 99 -7.17 -4.55 4.13
C MET A 99 -6.73 -3.29 4.86
N GLY A 100 -6.02 -2.39 4.17
CA GLY A 100 -5.63 -1.08 4.71
C GLY A 100 -6.84 -0.22 5.06
N MET A 101 -7.83 -0.13 4.16
CA MET A 101 -9.08 0.60 4.42
C MET A 101 -9.88 0.00 5.59
N MET A 102 -9.96 -1.33 5.68
CA MET A 102 -10.64 -2.00 6.79
C MET A 102 -9.94 -1.76 8.13
N ALA A 103 -8.61 -1.78 8.16
CA ALA A 103 -7.81 -1.46 9.34
C ALA A 103 -8.06 -0.02 9.83
N VAL A 104 -8.04 0.95 8.90
CA VAL A 104 -8.33 2.36 9.21
C VAL A 104 -9.76 2.52 9.72
N ALA A 105 -10.75 1.86 9.08
CA ALA A 105 -12.14 1.94 9.50
C ALA A 105 -12.36 1.43 10.94
N ARG A 106 -11.71 0.32 11.32
CA ARG A 106 -11.77 -0.20 12.69
C ARG A 106 -11.16 0.75 13.71
N ALA A 107 -9.96 1.28 13.41
CA ALA A 107 -9.28 2.22 14.30
C ALA A 107 -10.07 3.53 14.46
N ALA A 108 -10.61 4.07 13.36
CA ALA A 108 -11.46 5.25 13.38
C ALA A 108 -12.73 5.04 14.19
N GLY A 109 -13.40 3.88 14.03
CA GLY A 109 -14.58 3.52 14.81
C GLY A 109 -14.30 3.52 16.32
N ALA A 110 -13.19 2.90 16.74
CA ALA A 110 -12.81 2.86 18.15
C ALA A 110 -12.50 4.26 18.73
N ILE A 111 -11.89 5.16 17.95
CA ILE A 111 -11.67 6.55 18.38
C ILE A 111 -13.00 7.30 18.53
N VAL A 112 -13.95 7.12 17.61
CA VAL A 112 -15.27 7.76 17.70
C VAL A 112 -16.01 7.30 18.96
N GLU A 113 -15.94 6.02 19.30
CA GLU A 113 -16.54 5.47 20.52
C GLU A 113 -15.89 6.07 21.79
N GLU A 114 -14.57 6.18 21.82
CA GLU A 114 -13.84 6.77 22.94
C GLU A 114 -14.18 8.27 23.12
N VAL A 115 -14.20 9.03 22.02
CA VAL A 115 -14.59 10.44 22.05
C VAL A 115 -16.03 10.61 22.55
N ARG A 116 -16.96 9.76 22.07
CA ARG A 116 -18.36 9.77 22.55
C ARG A 116 -18.46 9.41 24.03
N ARG A 117 -17.66 8.46 24.50
CA ARG A 117 -17.60 8.06 25.91
C ARG A 117 -17.15 9.25 26.77
N GLN A 118 -16.06 9.92 26.40
CA GLN A 118 -15.58 11.09 27.13
C GLN A 118 -16.61 12.22 27.16
N PHE A 119 -17.28 12.53 26.04
CA PHE A 119 -18.34 13.54 26.03
C PHE A 119 -19.55 13.19 26.89
N LYS A 120 -19.91 11.91 27.00
CA LYS A 120 -21.04 11.45 27.80
C LYS A 120 -20.74 11.44 29.29
N GLU A 121 -19.54 10.99 29.67
CA GLU A 121 -19.13 10.90 31.07
C GLU A 121 -18.75 12.28 31.65
N LYS A 122 -18.19 13.16 30.83
CA LYS A 122 -17.69 14.48 31.22
C LYS A 122 -18.33 15.58 30.38
N PRO A 123 -19.57 15.99 30.71
CA PRO A 123 -20.25 17.05 29.96
C PRO A 123 -19.47 18.37 29.95
N GLY A 124 -18.66 18.63 31.00
CA GLY A 124 -17.77 19.80 31.14
C GLY A 124 -16.77 20.00 30.00
N ILE A 125 -16.49 18.95 29.20
CA ILE A 125 -15.65 19.06 28.01
C ILE A 125 -16.34 19.92 26.94
N MET A 126 -17.66 19.76 26.71
CA MET A 126 -18.38 20.58 25.74
C MET A 126 -18.53 22.04 26.20
N GLN A 127 -18.56 22.27 27.52
CA GLN A 127 -18.60 23.62 28.08
C GLN A 127 -17.20 24.27 28.16
N GLY A 128 -16.14 23.54 27.81
CA GLY A 128 -14.76 24.01 27.88
C GLY A 128 -14.22 24.17 29.31
N THR A 129 -14.90 23.64 30.31
CA THR A 129 -14.51 23.73 31.72
C THR A 129 -13.59 22.60 32.15
N GLU A 130 -13.66 21.44 31.48
CA GLU A 130 -12.82 20.27 31.74
C GLU A 130 -11.99 19.89 30.51
N LYS A 131 -10.75 19.43 30.73
CA LYS A 131 -9.87 18.98 29.64
C LYS A 131 -10.19 17.53 29.25
N PRO A 132 -10.23 17.20 27.93
CA PRO A 132 -10.36 15.83 27.46
C PRO A 132 -9.13 14.99 27.82
N ASP A 133 -9.31 13.67 27.85
CA ASP A 133 -8.20 12.73 28.00
C ASP A 133 -7.62 12.40 26.61
N TYR A 134 -6.60 13.18 26.24
CA TYR A 134 -5.83 12.96 25.01
C TYR A 134 -4.96 11.69 25.07
N GLY A 135 -4.53 11.28 26.27
CA GLY A 135 -3.64 10.14 26.46
C GLY A 135 -4.32 8.83 26.09
N ALA A 136 -5.57 8.66 26.54
CA ALA A 136 -6.39 7.50 26.19
C ALA A 136 -6.60 7.35 24.67
N ALA A 137 -6.89 8.46 23.97
CA ALA A 137 -7.07 8.46 22.52
C ALA A 137 -5.78 8.09 21.76
N VAL A 138 -4.63 8.62 22.20
CA VAL A 138 -3.32 8.34 21.59
C VAL A 138 -2.90 6.88 21.85
N ASP A 139 -3.08 6.37 23.06
CA ASP A 139 -2.72 4.98 23.41
C ASP A 139 -3.58 3.97 22.63
N LEU A 140 -4.89 4.23 22.52
CA LEU A 140 -5.80 3.42 21.73
C LEU A 140 -5.39 3.40 20.26
N LEU A 141 -5.13 4.57 19.67
CA LEU A 141 -4.72 4.67 18.26
C LEU A 141 -3.39 3.95 18.02
N THR A 142 -2.44 4.10 18.94
CA THR A 142 -1.11 3.50 18.84
C THR A 142 -1.19 1.97 18.90
N LYS A 143 -1.93 1.41 19.85
CA LYS A 143 -2.15 -0.04 19.97
C LYS A 143 -2.86 -0.61 18.75
N ALA A 144 -3.90 0.07 18.26
CA ALA A 144 -4.62 -0.32 17.06
C ALA A 144 -3.69 -0.27 15.83
N ALA A 145 -2.93 0.82 15.65
CA ALA A 145 -2.02 0.97 14.53
C ALA A 145 -0.93 -0.12 14.51
N ILE A 146 -0.29 -0.43 15.63
CA ILE A 146 0.74 -1.48 15.70
C ILE A 146 0.16 -2.84 15.34
N LYS A 147 -1.02 -3.18 15.88
CA LYS A 147 -1.68 -4.46 15.61
C LYS A 147 -2.09 -4.60 14.14
N GLU A 148 -2.64 -3.53 13.57
CA GLU A 148 -3.17 -3.50 12.21
C GLU A 148 -2.08 -3.32 11.14
N MET A 149 -0.87 -2.87 11.49
CA MET A 149 0.24 -2.72 10.54
C MET A 149 0.93 -4.05 10.20
N ILE A 150 0.92 -5.02 11.11
CA ILE A 150 1.64 -6.30 10.95
C ILE A 150 1.01 -7.20 9.88
N ILE A 151 -0.29 -7.10 9.63
CA ILE A 151 -0.97 -8.03 8.70
C ILE A 151 -0.85 -7.56 7.24
N PRO A 152 -1.15 -6.29 6.88
CA PRO A 152 -1.15 -5.87 5.48
C PRO A 152 0.25 -5.71 4.89
N MET A 153 1.23 -5.23 5.68
CA MET A 153 2.51 -4.77 5.16
C MET A 153 3.55 -5.88 4.90
N PRO A 154 3.87 -6.78 5.85
CA PRO A 154 4.84 -7.85 5.61
C PRO A 154 4.22 -9.09 4.95
N CYS A 155 2.98 -9.46 5.27
CA CYS A 155 2.43 -10.73 4.79
C CYS A 155 2.14 -10.72 3.29
N LEU A 156 1.55 -9.66 2.74
CA LEU A 156 1.05 -9.72 1.36
C LEU A 156 2.17 -9.57 0.31
N PRO A 157 3.05 -8.56 0.35
CA PRO A 157 4.11 -8.39 -0.66
C PRO A 157 5.25 -9.40 -0.52
N VAL A 158 5.60 -9.82 0.71
CA VAL A 158 6.73 -10.73 0.95
C VAL A 158 6.29 -12.19 0.83
N LEU A 159 5.10 -12.56 1.30
CA LEU A 159 4.64 -13.95 1.19
C LEU A 159 4.03 -14.24 -0.18
N SER A 160 3.49 -13.27 -0.94
CA SER A 160 2.86 -13.59 -2.23
C SER A 160 3.79 -14.29 -3.23
N PRO A 161 5.06 -13.89 -3.44
CA PRO A 161 6.00 -14.66 -4.27
C PRO A 161 6.26 -16.08 -3.73
N VAL A 162 6.36 -16.20 -2.40
CA VAL A 162 6.69 -17.46 -1.71
C VAL A 162 5.52 -18.44 -1.77
N VAL A 163 4.30 -17.97 -1.54
CA VAL A 163 3.08 -18.77 -1.62
C VAL A 163 2.82 -19.20 -3.07
N LEU A 164 3.02 -18.31 -4.04
CA LEU A 164 2.91 -18.66 -5.46
C LEU A 164 3.93 -19.75 -5.84
N TYR A 165 5.17 -19.61 -5.36
CA TYR A 165 6.23 -20.61 -5.54
C TYR A 165 5.85 -21.98 -4.97
N PHE A 166 5.37 -22.03 -3.72
CA PHE A 166 4.96 -23.29 -3.10
C PHE A 166 3.70 -23.89 -3.72
N HIS A 167 2.73 -23.06 -4.13
CA HIS A 167 1.50 -23.54 -4.76
C HIS A 167 1.77 -24.25 -6.08
N GLN A 168 2.59 -23.66 -6.95
CA GLN A 168 2.94 -24.28 -8.23
C GLN A 168 3.82 -25.52 -8.08
N SER A 169 4.78 -25.51 -7.16
CA SER A 169 5.65 -26.67 -6.93
C SER A 169 4.89 -27.91 -6.43
N MET A 170 3.72 -27.72 -5.80
CA MET A 170 2.82 -28.81 -5.40
C MET A 170 1.79 -29.19 -6.47
N ALA A 171 1.37 -28.26 -7.32
CA ALA A 171 0.22 -28.45 -8.22
C ALA A 171 0.58 -28.95 -9.64
N VAL A 172 1.82 -28.76 -10.12
CA VAL A 172 2.15 -28.98 -11.55
C VAL A 172 3.44 -29.80 -11.73
N ALA A 173 3.38 -30.83 -12.60
CA ALA A 173 4.47 -31.77 -12.85
C ALA A 173 5.63 -31.22 -13.70
N ASP A 174 5.40 -30.20 -14.55
CA ASP A 174 6.45 -29.46 -15.28
C ASP A 174 7.06 -28.38 -14.38
N LYS A 175 7.84 -28.85 -13.41
CA LYS A 175 8.14 -28.22 -12.12
C LYS A 175 8.84 -26.86 -12.11
N TYR A 176 9.42 -26.36 -13.21
CA TYR A 176 10.42 -25.28 -13.10
C TYR A 176 10.27 -24.12 -14.10
N ARG A 177 9.83 -24.38 -15.34
CA ARG A 177 9.77 -23.34 -16.39
C ARG A 177 8.55 -22.42 -16.26
N GLY A 178 7.39 -22.99 -15.99
CA GLY A 178 6.15 -22.23 -15.81
C GLY A 178 6.16 -21.34 -14.56
N LEU A 179 7.06 -21.60 -13.60
CA LEU A 179 7.10 -20.91 -12.32
C LEU A 179 7.77 -19.55 -12.37
N LEU A 180 8.91 -19.48 -13.05
CA LEU A 180 9.62 -18.22 -13.24
C LEU A 180 8.83 -17.26 -14.15
N GLN A 181 8.09 -17.82 -15.12
CA GLN A 181 7.15 -17.09 -15.97
C GLN A 181 5.93 -16.60 -15.18
N GLN A 182 5.35 -17.44 -14.30
CA GLN A 182 4.25 -17.03 -13.44
C GLN A 182 4.64 -15.88 -12.52
N LEU A 183 5.85 -15.96 -11.94
CA LEU A 183 6.33 -14.96 -11.01
C LEU A 183 6.63 -13.62 -11.71
N GLY A 184 7.25 -13.65 -12.89
CA GLY A 184 7.44 -12.45 -13.70
C GLY A 184 6.11 -11.85 -14.17
N ALA A 185 5.12 -12.68 -14.52
CA ALA A 185 3.78 -12.24 -14.87
C ALA A 185 3.01 -11.65 -13.68
N MET A 186 3.22 -12.17 -12.48
CA MET A 186 2.68 -11.61 -11.23
C MET A 186 3.25 -10.22 -10.97
N LEU A 187 4.57 -10.04 -11.12
CA LEU A 187 5.21 -8.73 -11.00
C LEU A 187 4.63 -7.73 -12.02
N LEU A 188 4.47 -8.14 -13.29
CA LEU A 188 3.79 -7.34 -14.32
C LEU A 188 2.37 -6.93 -13.90
N GLY A 189 1.58 -7.88 -13.39
CA GLY A 189 0.21 -7.62 -12.93
C GLY A 189 0.15 -6.63 -11.78
N VAL A 190 1.04 -6.77 -10.80
CA VAL A 190 1.16 -5.84 -9.66
C VAL A 190 1.58 -4.45 -10.13
N ILE A 191 2.52 -4.34 -11.07
CA ILE A 191 3.01 -3.05 -11.56
C ILE A 191 1.86 -2.28 -12.25
N ILE A 192 1.15 -2.95 -13.18
CA ILE A 192 0.09 -2.30 -13.96
C ILE A 192 -1.06 -1.85 -13.06
N THR A 193 -1.58 -2.78 -12.25
CA THR A 193 -2.74 -2.49 -11.38
C THR A 193 -2.36 -1.61 -10.19
N GLY A 194 -1.17 -1.79 -9.62
CA GLY A 194 -0.66 -0.99 -8.51
C GLY A 194 -0.42 0.45 -8.91
N LEU A 195 0.17 0.69 -10.08
CA LEU A 195 0.33 2.04 -10.61
C LEU A 195 -1.03 2.69 -10.91
N HIS A 196 -1.98 1.94 -11.45
CA HIS A 196 -3.33 2.45 -11.70
C HIS A 196 -4.05 2.88 -10.42
N VAL A 197 -4.05 2.03 -9.39
CA VAL A 197 -4.67 2.34 -8.09
C VAL A 197 -3.96 3.51 -7.41
N ALA A 198 -2.63 3.55 -7.48
CA ALA A 198 -1.82 4.60 -6.88
C ALA A 198 -2.12 5.99 -7.50
N LEU A 199 -2.21 6.05 -8.84
CA LEU A 199 -2.51 7.28 -9.57
C LEU A 199 -3.98 7.71 -9.43
N SER A 200 -4.89 6.77 -9.22
CA SER A 200 -6.33 7.05 -9.08
C SER A 200 -6.72 7.61 -7.69
N ALA A 201 -5.75 7.86 -6.81
CA ALA A 201 -6.00 8.35 -5.46
C ALA A 201 -6.58 9.78 -5.45
N SER A 202 -7.90 9.89 -5.30
CA SER A 202 -8.67 11.15 -5.29
C SER A 202 -8.67 11.90 -3.96
N GLY A 203 -8.03 11.36 -2.91
CA GLY A 203 -8.12 11.91 -1.55
C GLY A 203 -7.68 13.36 -1.42
N GLY A 204 -6.68 13.81 -2.19
CA GLY A 204 -6.25 15.21 -2.18
C GLY A 204 -7.24 16.18 -2.84
N ALA A 205 -8.09 15.69 -3.74
CA ALA A 205 -9.15 16.50 -4.33
C ALA A 205 -10.32 16.68 -3.36
N TRP A 206 -10.65 15.65 -2.57
CA TRP A 206 -11.66 15.74 -1.51
C TRP A 206 -11.21 16.58 -0.31
N ASP A 207 -9.91 16.66 -0.03
CA ASP A 207 -9.35 17.47 1.06
C ASP A 207 -9.35 18.98 0.73
N ASN A 208 -9.39 19.32 -0.56
CA ASN A 208 -9.38 20.70 -1.06
C ASN A 208 -10.74 21.21 -1.55
N ALA A 209 -11.77 20.35 -1.55
CA ALA A 209 -13.14 20.67 -1.98
C ALA A 209 -14.00 21.06 -0.78
#